data_AF-A0A382DBU4-F1
#
_entry.id   AF-A0A382DBU4-F1
#
_cell.length_a   1.000
_cell.length_b   1.000
_cell.length_c   1.000
_cell.angle_alpha   90.00
_cell.angle_beta   90.00
_cell.angle_gamma   90.00
#
_symmetry.space_group_name_H-M   'P 1'
#
loop_
_entity.id
_entity.type
_entity.pdbx_description
1 polymer ?
#
loop_
_entity_poly.entity_id
_entity_poly.type
_entity_poly.pdbx_seq_one_letter_code
_entity_poly.pdbx_strand_id
1 'polypeptide(L)' 'PIDVQKGTARVNARVGINRGNLTALIYGRNLSDENIATGGFDTPLLAGGHSIYMGETRVVGARVTYKF' A
#
# COMPACT_ATOMS: atom_id res chain seq x y z
N PRO A 1 -10.43 24.45 4.69
CA PRO A 1 -9.71 24.21 3.42
C PRO A 1 -10.46 23.13 2.64
N ILE A 2 -10.57 23.21 1.32
CA ILE A 2 -11.07 22.08 0.54
C ILE A 2 -9.87 21.21 0.19
N ASP A 3 -9.82 20.00 0.74
CA ASP A 3 -8.68 19.11 0.53
C ASP A 3 -8.80 18.46 -0.84
N VAL A 4 -7.98 18.93 -1.78
CA VAL A 4 -7.94 18.39 -3.14
C VAL A 4 -6.79 17.39 -3.23
N GLN A 5 -7.11 16.13 -3.47
CA GLN A 5 -6.14 15.08 -3.74
C GLN A 5 -5.99 14.88 -5.26
N LYS A 6 -4.75 14.92 -5.75
CA LYS A 6 -4.44 14.55 -7.14
C LYS A 6 -4.78 13.08 -7.35
N GLY A 7 -5.34 12.73 -8.52
CA GLY A 7 -5.61 11.34 -8.87
C GLY A 7 -4.35 10.48 -8.76
N THR A 8 -4.47 9.32 -8.13
CA THR A 8 -3.36 8.38 -7.88
C THR A 8 -3.60 7.03 -8.55
N ALA A 9 -2.56 6.35 -9.01
CA ALA A 9 -2.62 5.06 -9.71
C ALA A 9 -1.62 4.02 -9.15
N ARG A 10 -2.13 3.01 -8.45
CA ARG A 10 -1.31 1.92 -7.90
C ARG A 10 -1.07 0.80 -8.91
N VAL A 11 0.20 0.48 -9.14
CA VAL A 11 0.61 -0.72 -9.88
C VAL A 11 0.98 -1.83 -8.89
N ASN A 12 0.34 -3.00 -9.02
CA ASN A 12 0.60 -4.17 -8.19
C ASN A 12 0.92 -5.37 -9.09
N ALA A 13 1.83 -6.25 -8.66
CA ALA A 13 2.16 -7.46 -9.40
C ALA A 13 2.44 -8.63 -8.45
N ARG A 14 2.13 -9.85 -8.89
CA ARG A 14 2.37 -11.08 -8.12
C ARG A 14 2.78 -12.20 -9.07
N VAL A 15 3.77 -12.99 -8.66
CA VAL A 15 4.26 -14.15 -9.42
C VAL A 15 4.38 -15.32 -8.45
N GLY A 16 3.94 -16.49 -8.87
CA GLY A 16 4.02 -17.69 -8.03
C GLY A 16 4.32 -18.94 -8.83
N ILE A 17 5.00 -19.87 -8.17
CA ILE A 17 5.24 -21.23 -8.62
C ILE A 17 4.52 -22.19 -7.70
N ASN A 18 3.91 -23.21 -8.29
CA ASN A 18 3.27 -24.30 -7.56
C ASN A 18 3.94 -25.62 -7.95
N ARG A 19 4.21 -26.45 -6.95
CA ARG A 19 4.68 -27.83 -7.14
C ARG A 19 3.98 -28.74 -6.12
N GLY A 20 2.91 -29.39 -6.57
CA GLY A 20 2.12 -30.31 -5.75
C GLY A 20 1.55 -29.60 -4.52
N ASN A 21 2.00 -30.00 -3.34
CA ASN A 21 1.50 -29.46 -2.07
C ASN A 21 2.18 -28.15 -1.65
N LEU A 22 3.22 -27.73 -2.36
CA LEU A 22 3.98 -26.52 -2.05
C LEU A 22 3.68 -25.41 -3.07
N THR A 23 3.40 -24.21 -2.58
CA THR A 23 3.27 -23.00 -3.39
C THR A 23 4.18 -21.92 -2.84
N ALA A 24 5.01 -21.32 -3.70
CA ALA A 24 5.80 -20.14 -3.38
C ALA A 24 5.32 -18.96 -4.23
N LEU A 25 5.12 -17.80 -3.62
CA LEU A 25 4.60 -16.61 -4.27
C LEU A 25 5.42 -15.39 -3.82
N ILE A 26 5.89 -14.61 -4.78
CA ILE A 26 6.40 -13.25 -4.54
C ILE A 26 5.34 -12.24 -4.97
N TYR A 27 5.22 -11.14 -4.24
CA TYR A 27 4.25 -10.10 -4.54
C TYR A 27 4.82 -8.72 -4.26
N GLY A 28 4.38 -7.75 -5.06
CA GLY A 28 4.63 -6.34 -4.91
C GLY A 28 3.33 -5.55 -4.89
N ARG A 29 3.23 -4.62 -3.95
CA ARG A 29 2.13 -3.65 -3.84
C ARG A 29 2.71 -2.24 -3.96
N ASN A 30 2.00 -1.35 -4.64
CA ASN A 30 2.44 0.02 -4.91
C ASN A 30 3.85 0.07 -5.54
N LEU A 31 4.07 -0.70 -6.62
CA LEU A 31 5.38 -0.82 -7.28
C LEU A 31 5.87 0.50 -7.90
N SER A 32 4.95 1.40 -8.24
CA SER A 32 5.23 2.77 -8.69
C SER A 32 5.65 3.71 -7.55
N ASP A 33 5.62 3.23 -6.29
CA ASP A 33 5.98 3.98 -5.07
C ASP A 33 5.24 5.31 -4.94
N GLU A 34 3.92 5.27 -5.14
CA GLU A 34 3.10 6.47 -5.14
C GLU A 34 2.64 6.84 -3.72
N ASN A 35 2.79 8.12 -3.38
CA ASN A 35 2.32 8.70 -2.13
C ASN A 35 0.82 8.98 -2.19
N ILE A 36 0.06 8.34 -1.32
CA ILE A 36 -1.40 8.36 -1.36
C ILE A 36 -1.91 8.78 0.00
N ALA A 37 -2.58 9.93 0.07
CA ALA A 37 -3.35 10.31 1.24
C ALA A 37 -4.59 9.40 1.32
N THR A 38 -4.85 8.84 2.51
CA THR A 38 -6.00 7.99 2.79
C THR A 38 -7.03 8.67 3.69
N GLY A 39 -6.73 9.89 4.15
CA GLY A 39 -7.58 10.72 4.97
C GLY A 39 -6.76 11.81 5.66
N GLY A 40 -7.42 12.69 6.41
CA GLY A 40 -6.76 13.74 7.19
C GLY A 40 -7.60 14.16 8.39
N PHE A 41 -6.99 14.91 9.30
CA PHE A 41 -7.64 15.49 10.47
C PHE A 41 -6.99 16.81 10.85
N ASP A 42 -7.76 17.72 11.44
CA ASP A 42 -7.25 18.97 11.96
C ASP A 42 -6.52 18.76 13.29
N THR A 43 -5.31 19.28 13.39
CA THR A 43 -4.43 19.10 14.55
C THR A 43 -4.86 20.06 15.68
N PRO A 44 -5.40 19.56 16.80
CA PRO A 44 -6.14 20.39 17.76
C PRO A 44 -5.29 21.43 18.51
N LEU A 45 -3.99 21.19 18.67
CA LEU A 45 -3.07 22.08 19.39
C LEU A 45 -2.30 23.04 18.46
N LEU A 46 -2.48 22.91 17.15
CA LEU A 46 -1.81 23.74 16.15
C LEU A 46 -2.90 24.47 15.35
N ALA A 47 -3.13 25.74 15.67
CA ALA A 47 -4.10 26.55 14.94
C ALA A 47 -3.77 26.57 13.45
N GLY A 48 -4.67 26.05 12.61
CA GLY A 48 -4.46 25.90 11.16
C GLY A 48 -3.64 24.67 10.75
N GLY A 49 -3.26 23.80 11.67
CA GLY A 49 -2.57 22.54 11.41
C GLY A 49 -3.53 21.50 10.86
N HIS A 50 -3.14 20.85 9.76
CA HIS A 50 -3.86 19.75 9.16
C HIS A 50 -2.90 18.58 8.92
N SER A 51 -3.25 17.41 9.43
CA SER A 51 -2.45 16.19 9.33
C SER A 51 -3.08 15.24 8.34
N ILE A 52 -2.25 14.56 7.54
CA ILE A 52 -2.69 13.58 6.55
C ILE A 52 -2.23 12.18 6.94
N TYR A 53 -3.14 11.21 6.83
CA TYR A 53 -2.81 9.79 6.90
C TYR A 53 -2.28 9.33 5.56
N MET A 54 -1.08 8.77 5.56
CA MET A 54 -0.44 8.24 4.36
C MET A 54 -0.71 6.74 4.25
N GLY A 55 -1.06 6.30 3.05
CA GLY A 55 -1.19 4.90 2.70
C GLY A 55 0.15 4.19 2.62
N GLU A 56 0.08 2.86 2.47
CA GLU A 56 1.24 1.99 2.32
C GLU A 56 2.12 2.41 1.12
N THR A 57 3.41 2.62 1.38
CA THR A 57 4.46 2.85 0.36
C THR A 57 4.73 1.56 -0.42
N ARG A 58 5.75 1.53 -1.29
CA ARG A 58 6.11 0.28 -1.97
C ARG A 58 6.39 -0.86 -0.99
N VAL A 59 5.66 -1.96 -1.14
CA VAL A 59 5.84 -3.19 -0.34
C VAL A 59 6.15 -4.36 -1.26
N VAL A 60 7.18 -5.13 -0.89
CA VAL A 60 7.55 -6.37 -1.56
C VAL A 60 7.58 -7.48 -0.51
N GLY A 61 7.01 -8.63 -0.84
CA GLY A 61 6.93 -9.75 0.07
C GLY A 61 6.93 -11.10 -0.63
N ALA A 62 7.14 -12.14 0.16
CA ALA A 62 7.05 -13.52 -0.27
C ALA A 62 6.11 -14.30 0.65
N ARG A 63 5.46 -15.32 0.11
CA ARG A 63 4.59 -16.24 0.82
C ARG A 63 4.91 -17.67 0.39
N VAL A 64 5.06 -18.55 1.36
CA VAL A 64 5.14 -20.00 1.14
C VAL A 64 3.90 -20.64 1.77
N THR A 65 3.29 -21.58 1.07
CA THR A 65 2.11 -22.31 1.52
C THR A 65 2.32 -23.79 1.27
N TYR A 66 2.10 -24.59 2.32
CA TYR A 66 2.08 -26.04 2.25
C TYR A 66 0.68 -26.57 2.56
N LYS A 67 0.17 -27.48 1.75
CA LYS A 67 -1.13 -28.13 1.95
C LYS A 67 -0.92 -29.56 2.47
N PHE A 68 -1.42 -29.81 3.68
CA PHE A 68 -1.44 -31.13 4.32
C PHE A 68 -2.63 -31.94 3.85
#